data_AF-A0AAV4ICW3-F1
#
_entry.id   AF-A0AAV4ICW3-F1
#
_cell.length_a   1.000
_cell.length_b   1.000
_cell.length_c   1.000
_cell.angle_alpha   90.00
_cell.angle_beta   90.00
_cell.angle_gamma   90.00
#
_symmetry.space_group_name_H-M   'P 1'
#
loop_
_entity.id
_entity.type
_entity.pdbx_description
1 polymer ?
#
loop_
_entity_poly.entity_id
_entity_poly.type
_entity_poly.pdbx_seq_one_letter_code
_entity_poly.pdbx_strand_id
1 'polypeptide(L)'
;MLQRKLQEHHYTNYLEKTIRYQCALGKFAAQFVSRPVSAAKALPPYRPVPTARWLLDVYVSDVHSRLEVLKAKVTSTFGTILKMGSNKRVVKKLAGEAAGTAAWSINVGNEHGQVLMSVLTASEASEGLWNKADGLMKRFESAGMPEPKLLYVNQDCCGKSHTEARNLFPKWKHLVVRLDIWHFMRRLDCCVSSESHPLYATFLRKLSAVIFQWDEGDVKRLQEAKAKEIQSRGLRLPVELTSKELNPHCRRKTRGAVETEALIDEILTIYNDPRCSGDGGPD
;
A
#
# COMPACT_ATOMS: atom_id res chain seq x y z
N MET A 1 22.86 -2.93 -8.07
CA MET A 1 23.06 -1.82 -9.03
C MET A 1 23.06 -0.44 -8.35
N LEU A 2 22.08 -0.12 -7.48
CA LEU A 2 22.00 1.20 -6.81
C LEU A 2 23.17 1.50 -5.84
N GLN A 3 23.56 0.55 -4.98
CA GLN A 3 24.64 0.76 -4.00
C GLN A 3 25.98 1.08 -4.65
N ARG A 4 26.30 0.41 -5.77
CA ARG A 4 27.53 0.68 -6.54
C ARG A 4 27.53 2.11 -7.08
N LYS A 5 26.42 2.55 -7.70
CA LYS A 5 26.27 3.94 -8.17
C LYS A 5 26.42 4.97 -7.05
N LEU A 6 25.85 4.68 -5.87
CA LEU A 6 25.98 5.54 -4.69
C LEU A 6 27.43 5.64 -4.20
N GLN A 7 28.15 4.51 -4.17
CA GLN A 7 29.56 4.47 -3.78
C GLN A 7 30.43 5.25 -4.77
N GLU A 8 30.24 5.03 -6.07
CA GLU A 8 30.94 5.77 -7.13
C GLU A 8 30.71 7.26 -7.00
N HIS A 9 29.44 7.69 -6.90
CA HIS A 9 29.09 9.10 -6.78
C HIS A 9 29.65 9.73 -5.49
N HIS A 10 29.60 9.02 -4.36
CA HIS A 10 30.14 9.50 -3.09
C HIS A 10 31.67 9.67 -3.15
N TYR A 11 32.36 8.71 -3.78
CA TYR A 11 33.79 8.75 -3.98
C TYR A 11 34.20 9.90 -4.90
N THR A 12 33.52 10.08 -6.04
CA THR A 12 33.75 11.22 -6.95
C THR A 12 33.55 12.55 -6.22
N ASN A 13 32.47 12.71 -5.45
CA ASN A 13 32.22 13.94 -4.67
C ASN A 13 33.33 14.22 -3.64
N TYR A 14 33.83 13.17 -2.98
CA TYR A 14 34.94 13.28 -2.04
C TYR A 14 36.24 13.74 -2.73
N LEU A 15 36.56 13.16 -3.88
CA LEU A 15 37.73 13.56 -4.67
C LEU A 15 37.62 15.01 -5.16
N GLU A 16 36.46 15.42 -5.69
CA GLU A 16 36.24 16.79 -6.13
C GLU A 16 36.43 17.80 -4.99
N LYS A 17 35.89 17.51 -3.80
CA LYS A 17 36.08 18.35 -2.60
C LYS A 17 37.53 18.40 -2.15
N THR A 18 38.24 17.27 -2.23
CA THR A 18 39.65 17.16 -1.89
C THR A 18 40.51 18.02 -2.82
N ILE A 19 40.28 17.93 -4.13
CA ILE A 19 40.96 18.75 -5.15
C ILE A 19 40.68 20.23 -4.89
N ARG A 20 39.42 20.62 -4.68
CA ARG A 20 39.05 22.02 -4.38
C ARG A 20 39.77 22.55 -3.14
N TYR A 21 39.82 21.77 -2.06
CA TYR A 21 40.52 22.16 -0.83
C TYR A 21 42.04 22.32 -1.06
N GLN A 22 42.67 21.36 -1.73
CA GLN A 22 44.10 21.41 -2.04
C GLN A 22 44.45 22.60 -2.95
N CYS A 23 43.65 22.88 -3.98
CA CYS A 23 43.82 24.05 -4.83
C CYS A 23 43.69 25.36 -4.03
N ALA A 24 42.72 25.44 -3.11
CA ALA A 24 42.54 26.61 -2.24
C ALA A 24 43.74 26.81 -1.30
N LEU A 25 44.25 25.72 -0.70
CA LEU A 25 45.47 25.75 0.12
C LEU A 25 46.70 26.18 -0.68
N GLY A 26 46.88 25.65 -1.90
CA GLY A 26 48.01 26.02 -2.76
C GLY A 26 48.02 27.51 -3.12
N LYS A 27 46.84 28.07 -3.46
CA LYS A 27 46.68 29.51 -3.72
C LYS A 27 46.97 30.35 -2.47
N PHE A 28 46.50 29.91 -1.31
CA PHE A 28 46.73 30.61 -0.05
C PHE A 28 48.22 30.59 0.33
N ALA A 29 48.90 29.45 0.18
CA ALA A 29 50.33 29.32 0.46
C ALA A 29 51.18 30.19 -0.48
N ALA A 30 50.82 30.29 -1.76
CA ALA A 30 51.52 31.14 -2.73
C ALA A 30 51.40 32.64 -2.42
N GLN A 31 50.31 33.08 -1.76
CA GLN A 31 50.09 34.48 -1.39
C GLN A 31 50.80 34.91 -0.09
N PHE A 32 51.16 33.96 0.78
CA PHE A 32 51.75 34.24 2.10
C PHE A 32 53.04 33.45 2.30
N VAL A 33 54.12 33.88 1.62
CA VAL A 33 55.44 33.21 1.56
C VAL A 33 56.14 33.09 2.93
N SER A 34 55.71 33.84 3.95
CA SER A 34 56.41 33.97 5.24
C SER A 34 55.70 33.35 6.45
N ARG A 35 54.54 32.69 6.28
CA ARG A 35 53.83 32.07 7.41
C ARG A 35 53.69 30.56 7.19
N PRO A 36 54.05 29.68 8.16
CA PRO A 36 53.94 28.25 7.95
C PRO A 36 52.47 27.90 7.70
N VAL A 37 52.22 27.02 6.73
CA VAL A 37 50.91 26.40 6.45
C VAL A 37 50.48 25.47 7.61
N SER A 38 50.96 25.69 8.84
CA SER A 38 50.68 24.86 10.02
C SER A 38 49.25 25.01 10.54
N ALA A 39 48.47 25.98 10.01
CA ALA A 39 47.05 26.16 10.32
C ALA A 39 46.11 25.35 9.40
N ALA A 40 46.64 24.68 8.36
CA ALA A 40 45.81 23.86 7.47
C ALA A 40 45.29 22.63 8.21
N LYS A 41 43.96 22.50 8.32
CA LYS A 41 43.34 21.29 8.87
C LYS A 41 43.63 20.10 7.93
N ALA A 42 43.88 18.93 8.51
CA ALA A 42 44.02 17.71 7.75
C ALA A 42 42.74 17.44 6.93
N LEU A 43 42.91 16.86 5.74
CA LEU A 43 41.78 16.40 4.93
C LEU A 43 40.97 15.39 5.76
N PRO A 44 39.63 15.56 5.84
CA PRO A 44 38.79 14.53 6.46
C PRO A 44 39.01 13.19 5.75
N PRO A 45 39.18 12.08 6.47
CA PRO A 45 39.33 10.78 5.83
C PRO A 45 38.06 10.41 5.07
N TYR A 46 38.22 9.72 3.94
CA TYR A 46 37.10 9.15 3.20
C TYR A 46 36.30 8.21 4.09
N ARG A 47 34.98 8.39 4.13
CA ARG A 47 34.06 7.49 4.84
C ARG A 47 33.27 6.69 3.81
N PRO A 48 33.33 5.36 3.82
CA PRO A 48 32.55 4.56 2.88
C PRO A 48 31.05 4.73 3.12
N VAL A 49 30.27 4.64 2.04
CA VAL A 49 28.82 4.60 2.12
C VAL A 49 28.38 3.38 2.93
N PRO A 50 27.45 3.51 3.89
CA PRO A 50 26.94 2.37 4.64
C PRO A 50 26.39 1.27 3.74
N THR A 51 26.57 0.01 4.15
CA THR A 51 26.06 -1.12 3.38
C THR A 51 24.55 -1.23 3.50
N ALA A 52 23.90 -1.86 2.52
CA ALA A 52 22.46 -2.12 2.60
C ALA A 52 22.10 -2.93 3.87
N ARG A 53 22.95 -3.89 4.26
CA ARG A 53 22.81 -4.66 5.49
C ARG A 53 22.85 -3.76 6.72
N TRP A 54 23.85 -2.89 6.81
CA TRP A 54 23.95 -1.95 7.94
C TRP A 54 22.74 -1.01 8.04
N LEU A 55 22.25 -0.50 6.90
CA LEU A 55 21.04 0.34 6.88
C LEU A 55 19.80 -0.41 7.36
N LEU A 56 19.66 -1.68 6.99
CA LEU A 56 18.59 -2.54 7.49
C LEU A 56 18.73 -2.79 8.99
N ASP A 57 19.94 -3.06 9.49
CA ASP A 57 20.20 -3.28 10.91
C ASP A 57 19.87 -2.02 11.74
N VAL A 58 20.23 -0.83 11.24
CA VAL A 58 19.87 0.46 11.87
C VAL A 58 18.37 0.68 11.84
N TYR A 59 17.70 0.41 10.71
CA TYR A 59 16.24 0.52 10.61
C TYR A 59 15.54 -0.42 11.61
N VAL A 60 15.99 -1.68 11.71
CA VAL A 60 15.44 -2.65 12.66
C VAL A 60 15.66 -2.19 14.11
N SER A 61 16.86 -1.70 14.43
CA SER A 61 17.18 -1.15 15.76
C SER A 61 16.31 0.07 16.11
N ASP A 62 16.15 1.00 15.17
CA ASP A 62 15.27 2.16 15.35
C ASP A 62 13.81 1.75 15.56
N VAL A 63 13.27 0.85 14.73
CA VAL A 63 11.91 0.31 14.88
C VAL A 63 11.75 -0.39 16.23
N HIS A 64 12.74 -1.18 16.65
CA HIS A 64 12.74 -1.85 17.94
C HIS A 64 12.71 -0.86 19.11
N SER A 65 13.52 0.20 19.05
CA SER A 65 13.54 1.24 20.09
C SER A 65 12.21 1.98 20.24
N ARG A 66 11.40 2.03 19.17
CA ARG A 66 10.07 2.67 19.14
C ARG A 66 8.92 1.66 19.21
N LEU A 67 9.20 0.39 19.49
CA LEU A 67 8.20 -0.69 19.41
C LEU A 67 7.00 -0.42 20.30
N GLU A 68 7.21 0.03 21.53
CA GLU A 68 6.11 0.32 22.47
C GLU A 68 5.23 1.48 21.99
N VAL A 69 5.83 2.52 21.41
CA VAL A 69 5.07 3.63 20.81
C VAL A 69 4.29 3.15 19.59
N LEU A 70 4.86 2.28 18.76
CA LEU A 70 4.18 1.70 17.60
C LEU A 70 3.02 0.80 18.02
N LYS A 71 3.22 -0.05 19.04
CA LYS A 71 2.15 -0.86 19.64
C LYS A 71 1.03 0.02 20.15
N ALA A 72 1.36 1.05 20.94
CA ALA A 72 0.39 2.00 21.48
C ALA A 72 -0.41 2.69 20.36
N LYS A 73 0.25 3.14 19.28
CA LYS A 73 -0.44 3.74 18.11
C LYS A 73 -1.42 2.77 17.45
N VAL A 74 -1.01 1.51 17.26
CA VAL A 74 -1.88 0.48 16.66
C VAL A 74 -3.05 0.14 17.59
N THR A 75 -2.80 0.04 18.90
CA THR A 75 -3.84 -0.29 19.89
C THR A 75 -4.77 0.89 20.20
N SER A 76 -4.35 2.14 19.96
CA SER A 76 -5.19 3.33 20.06
C SER A 76 -5.92 3.69 18.75
N THR A 77 -5.82 2.83 17.72
CA THR A 77 -6.50 3.04 16.45
C THR A 77 -7.81 2.25 16.41
N PHE A 78 -8.86 2.91 15.94
CA PHE A 78 -10.23 2.39 15.85
C PHE A 78 -10.85 2.78 14.50
N GLY A 79 -12.04 2.26 14.20
CA GLY A 79 -12.75 2.58 12.97
C GLY A 79 -14.20 2.13 13.03
N THR A 80 -15.03 2.76 12.21
CA THR A 80 -16.44 2.40 12.06
C THR A 80 -16.63 1.32 10.99
N ILE A 81 -15.72 1.26 10.01
CA ILE A 81 -15.74 0.28 8.93
C ILE A 81 -14.40 -0.43 8.93
N LEU A 82 -14.43 -1.74 9.14
CA LEU A 82 -13.24 -2.56 9.18
C LEU A 82 -13.09 -3.36 7.89
N LYS A 83 -11.84 -3.69 7.56
CA LYS A 83 -11.48 -4.64 6.52
C LYS A 83 -10.53 -5.67 7.09
N MET A 84 -10.93 -6.94 7.04
CA MET A 84 -10.11 -8.08 7.42
C MET A 84 -9.67 -8.85 6.17
N GLY A 85 -8.37 -8.90 5.94
CA GLY A 85 -7.79 -9.56 4.77
C GLY A 85 -6.63 -10.48 5.14
N SER A 86 -6.58 -11.63 4.48
CA SER A 86 -5.50 -12.61 4.51
C SER A 86 -4.51 -12.37 3.35
N ASN A 87 -3.22 -12.60 3.59
CA ASN A 87 -2.20 -12.62 2.54
C ASN A 87 -1.05 -13.58 2.86
N LYS A 88 -0.42 -14.15 1.82
CA LYS A 88 0.79 -14.99 1.97
C LYS A 88 2.11 -14.24 1.73
N ARG A 89 2.04 -13.00 1.19
CA ARG A 89 3.22 -12.27 0.71
C ARG A 89 4.16 -11.88 1.84
N VAL A 90 3.62 -11.49 3.00
CA VAL A 90 4.43 -11.14 4.18
C VAL A 90 5.14 -12.39 4.71
N VAL A 91 4.43 -13.51 4.78
CA VAL A 91 4.95 -14.77 5.29
C VAL A 91 6.10 -15.31 4.46
N LYS A 92 6.04 -15.18 3.13
CA LYS A 92 7.14 -15.55 2.22
C LYS A 92 8.43 -14.76 2.44
N LYS A 93 8.36 -13.63 3.17
CA LYS A 93 9.53 -12.80 3.50
C LYS A 93 10.10 -13.08 4.88
N LEU A 94 9.48 -13.95 5.67
CA LEU A 94 10.03 -14.38 6.95
C LEU A 94 11.34 -15.15 6.70
N ALA A 95 12.35 -14.86 7.50
CA ALA A 95 13.70 -15.39 7.37
C ALA A 95 14.25 -15.78 8.76
N GLY A 96 15.37 -16.50 8.77
CA GLY A 96 15.97 -17.01 10.01
C GLY A 96 15.03 -17.98 10.71
N GLU A 97 14.95 -17.89 12.05
CA GLU A 97 14.10 -18.74 12.88
C GLU A 97 12.60 -18.59 12.60
N ALA A 98 12.18 -17.47 12.00
CA ALA A 98 10.79 -17.24 11.65
C ALA A 98 10.39 -17.85 10.29
N ALA A 99 11.34 -18.31 9.48
CA ALA A 99 11.05 -18.88 8.17
C ALA A 99 10.18 -20.14 8.30
N GLY A 100 9.06 -20.19 7.57
CA GLY A 100 8.14 -21.34 7.59
C GLY A 100 7.27 -21.48 8.84
N THR A 101 7.38 -20.57 9.82
CA THR A 101 6.60 -20.62 11.08
C THR A 101 5.13 -20.18 10.92
N ALA A 102 4.80 -19.56 9.80
CA ALA A 102 3.45 -19.14 9.46
C ALA A 102 3.15 -19.48 8.00
N ALA A 103 1.87 -19.54 7.65
CA ALA A 103 1.40 -19.70 6.28
C ALA A 103 0.66 -18.46 5.77
N TRP A 104 0.03 -17.70 6.68
CA TRP A 104 -0.79 -16.54 6.38
C TRP A 104 -0.50 -15.34 7.30
N SER A 105 -0.75 -14.14 6.78
CA SER A 105 -0.81 -12.89 7.52
C SER A 105 -2.22 -12.34 7.41
N ILE A 106 -2.91 -12.24 8.54
CA ILE A 106 -4.28 -11.74 8.64
C ILE A 106 -4.22 -10.35 9.26
N ASN A 107 -4.78 -9.37 8.55
CA ASN A 107 -4.70 -7.96 8.91
C ASN A 107 -6.10 -7.39 9.00
N VAL A 108 -6.35 -6.60 10.04
CA VAL A 108 -7.55 -5.80 10.21
C VAL A 108 -7.15 -4.33 10.12
N GLY A 109 -7.76 -3.60 9.20
CA GLY A 109 -7.60 -2.16 9.07
C GLY A 109 -8.95 -1.42 9.06
N ASN A 110 -8.92 -0.10 9.23
CA ASN A 110 -10.10 0.76 9.21
C ASN A 110 -10.31 1.47 7.86
N GLU A 111 -11.38 2.27 7.78
CA GLU A 111 -11.74 3.13 6.64
C GLU A 111 -10.65 4.15 6.25
N HIS A 112 -9.69 4.43 7.13
CA HIS A 112 -8.61 5.38 6.92
C HIS A 112 -7.31 4.70 6.44
N GLY A 113 -7.33 3.38 6.21
CA GLY A 113 -6.15 2.62 5.81
C GLY A 113 -5.14 2.40 6.94
N GLN A 114 -5.55 2.61 8.19
CA GLN A 114 -4.73 2.35 9.37
C GLN A 114 -4.91 0.90 9.82
N VAL A 115 -3.84 0.29 10.30
CA VAL A 115 -3.85 -1.11 10.77
C VAL A 115 -4.24 -1.14 12.24
N LEU A 116 -5.25 -1.94 12.57
CA LEU A 116 -5.72 -2.17 13.94
C LEU A 116 -5.11 -3.44 14.52
N MET A 117 -4.83 -4.43 13.67
CA MET A 117 -4.30 -5.72 14.07
C MET A 117 -3.61 -6.39 12.89
N SER A 118 -2.49 -7.05 13.14
CA SER A 118 -1.82 -7.94 12.20
C SER A 118 -1.38 -9.20 12.94
N VAL A 119 -1.75 -10.37 12.43
CA VAL A 119 -1.43 -11.66 13.03
C VAL A 119 -0.92 -12.63 11.98
N LEU A 120 0.05 -13.45 12.38
CA LEU A 120 0.58 -14.52 11.55
C LEU A 120 -0.09 -15.83 11.99
N THR A 121 -0.58 -16.62 11.04
CA THR A 121 -1.33 -17.85 11.32
C THR A 121 -0.84 -19.00 10.44
N ALA A 122 -0.98 -20.23 10.94
CA ALA A 122 -0.68 -21.45 10.19
C ALA A 122 -1.77 -21.81 9.16
N SER A 123 -2.99 -21.28 9.35
CA SER A 123 -4.14 -21.50 8.46
C SER A 123 -4.91 -20.19 8.25
N GLU A 124 -5.69 -20.12 7.18
CA GLU A 124 -6.66 -19.06 6.93
C GLU A 124 -7.96 -19.26 7.71
N ALA A 125 -8.14 -20.46 8.30
CA ALA A 125 -9.36 -20.84 9.02
C ALA A 125 -9.64 -19.93 10.23
N SER A 126 -10.93 -19.69 10.46
CA SER A 126 -11.48 -18.84 11.51
C SER A 126 -11.15 -19.35 12.93
N GLU A 127 -10.98 -20.66 13.12
CA GLU A 127 -10.68 -21.28 14.42
C GLU A 127 -9.44 -20.69 15.13
N GLY A 128 -8.41 -20.31 14.37
CA GLY A 128 -7.20 -19.69 14.92
C GLY A 128 -7.33 -18.20 15.28
N LEU A 129 -8.47 -17.56 14.98
CA LEU A 129 -8.65 -16.12 15.09
C LEU A 129 -9.47 -15.68 16.30
N TRP A 130 -10.14 -16.58 17.01
CA TRP A 130 -11.04 -16.25 18.13
C TRP A 130 -10.39 -15.36 19.18
N ASN A 131 -9.21 -15.75 19.68
CA ASN A 131 -8.47 -14.97 20.68
C ASN A 131 -8.11 -13.55 20.20
N LYS A 132 -7.88 -13.41 18.88
CA LYS A 132 -7.53 -12.14 18.24
C LYS A 132 -8.76 -11.27 18.05
N ALA A 133 -9.87 -11.84 17.60
CA ALA A 133 -11.14 -11.16 17.50
C ALA A 133 -11.64 -10.70 18.89
N ASP A 134 -11.58 -11.56 19.92
CA ASP A 134 -11.93 -11.19 21.30
C ASP A 134 -11.05 -10.06 21.84
N GLY A 135 -9.74 -10.13 21.62
CA GLY A 135 -8.83 -9.05 21.98
C GLY A 135 -9.18 -7.72 21.30
N LEU A 136 -9.58 -7.75 20.02
CA LEU A 136 -10.02 -6.55 19.31
C LEU A 136 -11.32 -5.98 19.88
N MET A 137 -12.32 -6.83 20.12
CA MET A 137 -13.60 -6.41 20.72
C MET A 137 -13.41 -5.81 22.11
N LYS A 138 -12.62 -6.47 22.98
CA LYS A 138 -12.25 -5.95 24.30
C LYS A 138 -11.57 -4.59 24.21
N ARG A 139 -10.71 -4.38 23.21
CA ARG A 139 -10.02 -3.10 23.02
C ARG A 139 -10.99 -1.96 22.70
N PHE A 140 -11.99 -2.20 21.86
CA PHE A 140 -13.05 -1.23 21.59
C PHE A 140 -13.86 -0.93 22.86
N GLU A 141 -14.26 -1.98 23.57
CA GLU A 141 -15.01 -1.88 24.82
C GLU A 141 -14.27 -1.10 25.91
N SER A 142 -13.02 -1.48 26.22
CA SER A 142 -12.18 -0.81 27.22
C SER A 142 -11.91 0.66 26.89
N ALA A 143 -11.91 1.02 25.60
CA ALA A 143 -11.69 2.39 25.15
C ALA A 143 -12.98 3.22 25.08
N GLY A 144 -14.15 2.64 25.40
CA GLY A 144 -15.44 3.30 25.26
C GLY A 144 -15.82 3.60 23.81
N MET A 145 -15.24 2.88 22.85
CA MET A 145 -15.49 3.09 21.43
C MET A 145 -16.71 2.30 20.96
N PRO A 146 -17.55 2.87 20.08
CA PRO A 146 -18.71 2.16 19.54
C PRO A 146 -18.27 0.95 18.72
N GLU A 147 -19.12 -0.08 18.67
CA GLU A 147 -18.88 -1.23 17.80
C GLU A 147 -18.82 -0.80 16.32
N PRO A 148 -17.95 -1.42 15.51
CA PRO A 148 -17.93 -1.20 14.07
C PRO A 148 -19.26 -1.61 13.43
N LYS A 149 -19.69 -0.84 12.43
CA LYS A 149 -20.96 -1.09 11.72
C LYS A 149 -20.79 -2.11 10.60
N LEU A 150 -19.60 -2.16 9.99
CA LEU A 150 -19.35 -2.93 8.78
C LEU A 150 -17.97 -3.59 8.82
N LEU A 151 -17.90 -4.85 8.41
CA LEU A 151 -16.67 -5.60 8.21
C LEU A 151 -16.62 -6.16 6.79
N TYR A 152 -15.62 -5.74 6.03
CA TYR A 152 -15.27 -6.35 4.75
C TYR A 152 -14.32 -7.53 4.94
N VAL A 153 -14.61 -8.67 4.32
CA VAL A 153 -13.80 -9.90 4.41
C VAL A 153 -13.52 -10.50 3.04
N ASN A 154 -12.44 -11.26 2.92
CA ASN A 154 -12.08 -11.96 1.67
C ASN A 154 -13.06 -13.12 1.35
N GLN A 155 -13.54 -13.81 2.38
CA GLN A 155 -14.38 -15.00 2.28
C GLN A 155 -15.28 -15.13 3.51
N ASP A 156 -16.15 -16.16 3.52
CA ASP A 156 -17.02 -16.50 4.67
C ASP A 156 -17.98 -15.40 5.15
N CYS A 157 -18.44 -14.54 4.23
CA CYS A 157 -19.45 -13.50 4.48
C CYS A 157 -20.87 -13.83 4.03
N CYS A 158 -21.01 -14.75 3.07
CA CYS A 158 -22.11 -14.74 2.11
C CYS A 158 -22.50 -16.18 1.76
N GLY A 159 -23.78 -16.53 1.99
CA GLY A 159 -24.35 -17.87 1.77
C GLY A 159 -24.99 -18.46 3.03
N LYS A 160 -25.93 -19.41 2.89
CA LYS A 160 -26.70 -20.01 4.01
C LYS A 160 -25.84 -20.73 5.06
N SER A 161 -24.59 -21.08 4.73
CA SER A 161 -23.66 -21.83 5.59
C SER A 161 -22.37 -21.07 5.95
N HIS A 162 -22.18 -19.85 5.44
CA HIS A 162 -20.89 -19.14 5.53
C HIS A 162 -21.02 -17.82 6.29
N THR A 163 -21.30 -17.92 7.60
CA THR A 163 -21.31 -16.79 8.55
C THR A 163 -20.14 -16.84 9.53
N GLU A 164 -19.11 -17.65 9.26
CA GLU A 164 -17.97 -17.83 10.18
C GLU A 164 -17.29 -16.50 10.52
N ALA A 165 -17.14 -15.62 9.52
CA ALA A 165 -16.56 -14.30 9.76
C ALA A 165 -17.41 -13.44 10.71
N ARG A 166 -18.74 -13.57 10.69
CA ARG A 166 -19.63 -12.89 11.65
C ARG A 166 -19.53 -13.53 13.03
N ASN A 167 -19.40 -14.85 13.08
CA ASN A 167 -19.30 -15.61 14.31
C ASN A 167 -18.06 -15.22 15.10
N LEU A 168 -16.94 -14.88 14.45
CA LEU A 168 -15.72 -14.38 15.09
C LEU A 168 -15.92 -13.16 16.01
N PHE A 169 -16.96 -12.35 15.74
CA PHE A 169 -17.23 -11.12 16.47
C PHE A 169 -18.58 -11.15 17.21
N PRO A 170 -18.78 -12.07 18.17
CA PRO A 170 -20.09 -12.28 18.80
C PRO A 170 -20.57 -11.07 19.61
N LYS A 171 -19.65 -10.24 20.16
CA LYS A 171 -20.01 -9.07 20.97
C LYS A 171 -20.51 -7.90 20.14
N TRP A 172 -20.15 -7.82 18.86
CA TRP A 172 -20.59 -6.75 17.96
C TRP A 172 -21.92 -7.10 17.30
N LYS A 173 -23.04 -6.78 17.96
CA LYS A 173 -24.37 -7.32 17.62
C LYS A 173 -24.87 -6.81 16.28
N HIS A 174 -24.65 -5.53 15.98
CA HIS A 174 -25.11 -4.88 14.76
C HIS A 174 -24.05 -4.88 13.65
N LEU A 175 -22.98 -5.67 13.80
CA LEU A 175 -21.96 -5.80 12.78
C LEU A 175 -22.52 -6.45 11.51
N VAL A 176 -22.44 -5.71 10.42
CA VAL A 176 -22.74 -6.20 9.08
C VAL A 176 -21.45 -6.75 8.46
N VAL A 177 -21.47 -8.00 7.99
CA VAL A 177 -20.34 -8.58 7.25
C VAL A 177 -20.64 -8.53 5.75
N ARG A 178 -19.66 -8.08 4.95
CA ARG A 178 -19.75 -8.01 3.49
C ARG A 178 -18.47 -8.52 2.85
N LEU A 179 -18.60 -8.95 1.60
CA LEU A 179 -17.46 -9.34 0.79
C LEU A 179 -16.63 -8.12 0.40
N ASP A 180 -15.31 -8.24 0.53
CA ASP A 180 -14.37 -7.27 -0.02
C ASP A 180 -14.56 -7.12 -1.53
N ILE A 181 -14.45 -5.90 -2.06
CA ILE A 181 -14.78 -5.63 -3.46
C ILE A 181 -13.92 -6.41 -4.45
N TRP A 182 -12.65 -6.66 -4.13
CA TRP A 182 -11.78 -7.44 -5.02
C TRP A 182 -12.29 -8.89 -5.12
N HIS A 183 -12.68 -9.47 -3.97
CA HIS A 183 -13.24 -10.81 -3.92
C HIS A 183 -14.64 -10.85 -4.53
N PHE A 184 -15.44 -9.80 -4.39
CA PHE A 184 -16.72 -9.65 -5.08
C PHE A 184 -16.53 -9.70 -6.59
N MET A 185 -15.63 -8.87 -7.15
CA MET A 185 -15.35 -8.87 -8.59
C MET A 185 -14.86 -10.23 -9.09
N ARG A 186 -14.05 -10.93 -8.30
CA ARG A 186 -13.59 -12.31 -8.63
C ARG A 186 -14.68 -13.37 -8.52
N ARG A 187 -15.79 -13.10 -7.82
CA ARG A 187 -16.92 -14.04 -7.71
C ARG A 187 -17.95 -13.89 -8.83
N LEU A 188 -17.86 -12.85 -9.67
CA LEU A 188 -18.64 -12.73 -10.91
C LEU A 188 -18.08 -13.68 -12.00
N ASP A 189 -17.63 -14.85 -11.56
CA ASP A 189 -16.77 -15.84 -12.21
C ASP A 189 -17.47 -16.66 -13.28
N CYS A 190 -18.77 -16.44 -13.52
CA CYS A 190 -19.48 -17.01 -14.67
C CYS A 190 -18.83 -16.62 -16.02
N CYS A 191 -17.91 -15.65 -16.04
CA CYS A 191 -17.13 -15.26 -17.22
C CYS A 191 -15.61 -15.48 -17.10
N VAL A 192 -15.08 -16.02 -15.99
CA VAL A 192 -13.63 -16.12 -15.75
C VAL A 192 -13.27 -17.51 -15.20
N SER A 193 -12.93 -18.46 -16.06
CA SER A 193 -12.47 -19.78 -15.60
C SER A 193 -11.00 -19.79 -15.13
N SER A 194 -10.23 -18.73 -15.42
CA SER A 194 -8.79 -18.66 -15.11
C SER A 194 -8.25 -17.22 -15.05
N GLU A 195 -7.42 -16.94 -14.04
CA GLU A 195 -6.65 -15.68 -13.94
C GLU A 195 -5.55 -15.56 -14.99
N SER A 196 -5.18 -16.67 -15.64
CA SER A 196 -4.16 -16.71 -16.69
C SER A 196 -4.71 -16.29 -18.06
N HIS A 197 -6.03 -16.08 -18.18
CA HIS A 197 -6.64 -15.71 -19.45
C HIS A 197 -6.21 -14.29 -19.88
N PRO A 198 -5.81 -14.06 -21.15
CA PRO A 198 -5.33 -12.74 -21.60
C PRO A 198 -6.32 -11.59 -21.38
N LEU A 199 -7.63 -11.88 -21.43
CA LEU A 199 -8.67 -10.88 -21.21
C LEU A 199 -8.96 -10.58 -19.73
N TYR A 200 -8.46 -11.39 -18.79
CA TYR A 200 -8.79 -11.28 -17.36
C TYR A 200 -8.52 -9.88 -16.80
N ALA A 201 -7.31 -9.35 -17.04
CA ALA A 201 -6.92 -8.03 -16.57
C ALA A 201 -7.79 -6.91 -17.18
N THR A 202 -8.15 -7.04 -18.46
CA THR A 202 -9.01 -6.08 -19.16
C THR A 202 -10.45 -6.13 -18.65
N PHE A 203 -10.99 -7.33 -18.45
CA PHE A 203 -12.31 -7.55 -17.87
C PHE A 203 -12.40 -6.92 -16.48
N LEU A 204 -11.49 -7.27 -15.56
CA LEU A 204 -11.48 -6.71 -14.20
C LEU A 204 -11.33 -5.18 -14.19
N ARG A 205 -10.56 -4.61 -15.13
CA ARG A 205 -10.45 -3.16 -15.27
C ARG A 205 -11.77 -2.53 -15.71
N LYS A 206 -12.48 -3.11 -16.68
CA LYS A 206 -13.80 -2.63 -17.10
C LYS A 206 -14.84 -2.79 -15.98
N LEU A 207 -14.84 -3.93 -15.30
CA LEU A 207 -15.71 -4.21 -14.16
C LEU A 207 -15.48 -3.19 -13.03
N SER A 208 -14.22 -2.92 -12.69
CA SER A 208 -13.90 -1.88 -11.71
C SER A 208 -14.34 -0.48 -12.17
N ALA A 209 -14.33 -0.18 -13.47
CA ALA A 209 -14.72 1.12 -14.00
C ALA A 209 -16.24 1.35 -13.95
N VAL A 210 -17.05 0.29 -14.08
CA VAL A 210 -18.51 0.39 -13.90
C VAL A 210 -18.92 0.43 -12.44
N ILE A 211 -18.20 -0.24 -11.55
CA ILE A 211 -18.48 -0.18 -10.10
C ILE A 211 -18.09 1.19 -9.53
N PHE A 212 -16.93 1.72 -9.92
CA PHE A 212 -16.37 2.91 -9.29
C PHE A 212 -16.27 4.11 -10.23
N GLN A 213 -16.62 5.27 -9.71
CA GLN A 213 -16.38 6.57 -10.35
C GLN A 213 -15.58 7.46 -9.42
N TRP A 214 -14.88 8.42 -10.01
CA TRP A 214 -14.22 9.46 -9.23
C TRP A 214 -15.26 10.38 -8.59
N ASP A 215 -14.97 10.84 -7.39
CA ASP A 215 -15.73 11.92 -6.77
C ASP A 215 -15.57 13.19 -7.60
N GLU A 216 -16.66 13.68 -8.18
CA GLU A 216 -16.65 14.88 -9.04
C GLU A 216 -16.11 16.11 -8.31
N GLY A 217 -16.39 16.22 -7.00
CA GLY A 217 -15.90 17.31 -6.17
C GLY A 217 -14.38 17.28 -6.02
N ASP A 218 -13.81 16.10 -5.74
CA ASP A 218 -12.36 15.92 -5.68
C ASP A 218 -11.70 16.16 -7.04
N VAL A 219 -12.29 15.66 -8.13
CA VAL A 219 -11.79 15.87 -9.51
C VAL A 219 -11.74 17.35 -9.84
N LYS A 220 -12.83 18.09 -9.58
CA LYS A 220 -12.90 19.53 -9.83
C LYS A 220 -11.85 20.30 -9.03
N ARG A 221 -11.68 19.98 -7.74
CA ARG A 221 -10.63 20.59 -6.90
C ARG A 221 -9.22 20.31 -7.45
N LEU A 222 -8.97 19.09 -7.91
CA LEU A 222 -7.68 18.73 -8.49
C LEU A 222 -7.43 19.45 -9.82
N GLN A 223 -8.46 19.59 -10.66
CA GLN A 223 -8.38 20.39 -11.89
C GLN A 223 -8.04 21.86 -11.59
N GLU A 224 -8.70 22.47 -10.60
CA GLU A 224 -8.42 23.84 -10.18
C GLU A 224 -6.99 24.01 -9.65
N ALA A 225 -6.49 23.05 -8.86
CA ALA A 225 -5.12 23.06 -8.36
C ALA A 225 -4.11 22.96 -9.51
N LYS A 226 -4.33 22.06 -10.46
CA LYS A 226 -3.46 21.89 -11.64
C LYS A 226 -3.50 23.12 -12.55
N ALA A 227 -4.66 23.73 -12.75
CA ALA A 227 -4.78 24.98 -13.50
C ALA A 227 -3.91 26.10 -12.89
N LYS A 228 -3.96 26.25 -11.57
CA LYS A 228 -3.14 27.25 -10.84
C LYS A 228 -1.65 26.96 -10.96
N GLU A 229 -1.25 25.69 -10.94
CA GLU A 229 0.15 25.29 -11.15
C GLU A 229 0.64 25.59 -12.58
N ILE A 230 -0.19 25.32 -13.59
CA ILE A 230 0.13 25.62 -14.99
C ILE A 230 0.26 27.15 -15.19
N GLN A 231 -0.68 27.91 -14.60
CA GLN A 231 -0.66 29.37 -14.66
C GLN A 231 0.55 29.98 -13.95
N SER A 232 0.96 29.45 -12.80
CA SER A 232 2.14 29.94 -12.08
C SER A 232 3.45 29.70 -12.85
N ARG A 233 3.46 28.72 -13.75
CA ARG A 233 4.56 28.46 -14.70
C ARG A 233 4.45 29.29 -15.99
N GLY A 234 3.46 30.18 -16.11
CA GLY A 234 3.23 31.01 -17.29
C GLY A 234 2.70 30.26 -18.51
N LEU A 235 2.24 29.02 -18.33
CA LEU A 235 1.73 28.18 -19.41
C LEU A 235 0.20 28.34 -19.55
N ARG A 236 -0.32 28.13 -20.76
CA ARG A 236 -1.78 28.08 -21.06
C ARG A 236 -2.12 26.76 -21.74
N LEU A 237 -2.01 25.67 -20.97
CA LEU A 237 -2.30 24.32 -21.44
C LEU A 237 -3.66 23.85 -20.92
N PRO A 238 -4.36 22.97 -21.66
CA PRO A 238 -5.57 22.32 -21.15
C PRO A 238 -5.24 21.47 -19.91
N VAL A 239 -6.18 21.44 -18.97
CA VAL A 239 -6.03 20.68 -17.72
C VAL A 239 -6.51 19.26 -17.95
N GLU A 240 -5.57 18.36 -18.22
CA GLU A 240 -5.84 16.93 -18.31
C GLU A 240 -5.32 16.22 -17.05
N LEU A 241 -6.15 15.42 -16.40
CA LEU A 241 -5.76 14.65 -15.23
C LEU A 241 -5.41 13.22 -15.61
N THR A 242 -4.22 12.79 -15.21
CA THR A 242 -3.78 11.40 -15.39
C THR A 242 -4.21 10.53 -14.21
N SER A 243 -4.29 9.21 -14.41
CA SER A 243 -4.58 8.28 -13.30
C SER A 243 -3.56 8.36 -12.15
N LYS A 244 -2.31 8.77 -12.43
CA LYS A 244 -1.27 8.98 -11.41
C LYS A 244 -1.59 10.16 -10.50
N GLU A 245 -2.30 11.16 -11.00
CA GLU A 245 -2.75 12.33 -10.25
C GLU A 245 -4.08 12.07 -9.55
N LEU A 246 -5.00 11.34 -10.19
CA LEU A 246 -6.30 11.02 -9.61
C LEU A 246 -6.18 10.08 -8.40
N ASN A 247 -5.39 9.01 -8.49
CA ASN A 247 -5.28 8.00 -7.43
C ASN A 247 -4.95 8.55 -6.02
N PRO A 248 -3.95 9.44 -5.84
CA PRO A 248 -3.62 9.98 -4.52
C PRO A 248 -4.52 11.12 -4.05
N HIS A 249 -5.30 11.75 -4.94
CA HIS A 249 -5.97 13.03 -4.65
C HIS A 249 -7.49 12.99 -4.77
N CYS A 250 -8.04 11.97 -5.44
CA CYS A 250 -9.48 11.83 -5.65
C CYS A 250 -10.00 10.55 -5.01
N ARG A 251 -11.10 10.64 -4.27
CA ARG A 251 -11.81 9.46 -3.77
C ARG A 251 -12.57 8.80 -4.90
N ARG A 252 -12.80 7.50 -4.74
CA ARG A 252 -13.71 6.72 -5.59
C ARG A 252 -15.02 6.51 -4.83
N LYS A 253 -16.15 6.72 -5.50
CA LYS A 253 -17.51 6.42 -5.02
C LYS A 253 -18.12 5.31 -5.90
N THR A 254 -19.11 4.60 -5.37
CA THR A 254 -19.95 3.72 -6.18
C THR A 254 -21.04 4.53 -6.89
N ARG A 255 -21.66 3.94 -7.92
CA ARG A 255 -22.77 4.55 -8.69
C ARG A 255 -24.15 4.34 -8.07
N GLY A 256 -24.22 3.69 -6.92
CA GLY A 256 -25.48 3.19 -6.36
C GLY A 256 -25.83 1.81 -6.93
N ALA A 257 -26.70 1.07 -6.23
CA ALA A 257 -26.95 -0.34 -6.53
C ALA A 257 -27.54 -0.53 -7.93
N VAL A 258 -28.63 0.17 -8.26
CA VAL A 258 -29.38 0.01 -9.51
C VAL A 258 -28.50 0.27 -10.75
N GLU A 259 -27.77 1.38 -10.77
CA GLU A 259 -26.89 1.72 -11.90
C GLU A 259 -25.70 0.76 -11.98
N THR A 260 -25.12 0.37 -10.84
CA THR A 260 -24.00 -0.57 -10.82
C THR A 260 -24.41 -1.95 -11.33
N GLU A 261 -25.58 -2.45 -10.91
CA GLU A 261 -26.13 -3.73 -11.37
C GLU A 261 -26.38 -3.73 -12.88
N ALA A 262 -27.06 -2.71 -13.40
CA ALA A 262 -27.32 -2.59 -14.84
C ALA A 262 -26.03 -2.57 -15.68
N LEU A 263 -25.01 -1.81 -15.25
CA LEU A 263 -23.73 -1.74 -15.97
C LEU A 263 -22.89 -3.02 -15.83
N ILE A 264 -23.02 -3.74 -14.70
CA ILE A 264 -22.40 -5.07 -14.56
C ILE A 264 -23.06 -6.04 -15.53
N ASP A 265 -24.39 -6.08 -15.62
CA ASP A 265 -25.12 -6.97 -16.53
C ASP A 265 -24.77 -6.70 -18.00
N GLU A 266 -24.59 -5.44 -18.38
CA GLU A 266 -24.13 -5.06 -19.73
C GLU A 266 -22.73 -5.64 -20.01
N ILE A 267 -21.79 -5.47 -19.09
CA ILE A 267 -20.44 -6.05 -19.24
C ILE A 267 -20.49 -7.57 -19.30
N LEU A 268 -21.26 -8.23 -18.42
CA LEU A 268 -21.37 -9.68 -18.43
C LEU A 268 -21.97 -10.19 -19.75
N THR A 269 -22.94 -9.48 -20.32
CA THR A 269 -23.52 -9.81 -21.63
C THR A 269 -22.47 -9.75 -22.75
N ILE A 270 -21.64 -8.71 -22.77
CA ILE A 270 -20.57 -8.55 -23.78
C ILE A 270 -19.55 -9.70 -23.71
N TYR A 271 -19.18 -10.11 -22.49
CA TYR A 271 -18.18 -11.16 -22.29
C TYR A 271 -18.74 -12.58 -22.38
N ASN A 272 -20.06 -12.75 -22.30
CA ASN A 272 -20.76 -14.02 -22.55
C ASN A 272 -21.22 -14.18 -24.01
N ASP A 273 -21.01 -13.19 -24.89
CA ASP A 273 -21.40 -13.29 -26.29
C ASP A 273 -20.46 -14.27 -27.04
N PRO A 274 -20.97 -15.41 -27.53
CA PRO A 274 -20.16 -16.40 -28.25
C PRO A 274 -19.53 -15.85 -29.54
N ARG A 275 -19.97 -14.70 -30.05
CA ARG A 275 -19.40 -14.03 -31.23
C ARG A 275 -18.16 -13.19 -30.91
N CYS A 276 -17.90 -12.89 -29.63
CA CYS A 276 -16.70 -12.20 -29.18
C CYS A 276 -15.56 -13.18 -28.81
N SER A 277 -15.84 -14.48 -28.77
CA SER A 277 -14.86 -15.57 -28.72
C SER A 277 -14.25 -15.74 -30.11
N GLY A 278 -13.22 -14.96 -30.42
CA GLY A 278 -12.53 -15.02 -31.71
C GLY A 278 -12.08 -16.44 -32.08
N ASP A 279 -12.30 -16.79 -33.34
CA ASP A 279 -11.69 -17.87 -34.13
C ASP A 279 -10.69 -18.77 -33.37
N GLY A 280 -11.20 -19.88 -32.84
CA GLY A 280 -10.46 -21.12 -32.85
C GLY A 280 -10.70 -21.79 -34.20
N GLY A 281 -9.83 -21.50 -35.18
CA GLY A 281 -9.80 -22.25 -36.43
C GLY A 281 -9.56 -23.75 -36.16
N PRO A 282 -10.03 -24.64 -37.04
CA PRO A 282 -9.81 -26.08 -36.90
C PRO A 282 -8.36 -26.42 -37.24
N ASP A 283 -7.70 -27.13 -36.33
CA ASP A 283 -6.66 -28.15 -36.61
C ASP A 283 -6.61 -29.14 -35.45
#